data_AF-A0A7Y9GK69-F1
#
_entry.id   AF-A0A7Y9GK69-F1
#
_cell.length_a   1.000
_cell.length_b   1.000
_cell.length_c   1.000
_cell.angle_alpha   90.00
_cell.angle_beta   90.00
_cell.angle_gamma   90.00
#
_symmetry.space_group_name_H-M   'P 1'
#
loop_
_entity.id
_entity.type
_entity.pdbx_description
1 polymer ?
#
loop_
_entity_poly.entity_id
_entity_poly.type
_entity_poly.pdbx_seq_one_letter_code
_entity_poly.pdbx_strand_id
1 'polypeptide(L)'
;MSMSAWRANDVVAYDAMREAANSVVALVLRRAAEGAIEQSAAGTEAASIRRDVFQVDGYDRAAVDALRDCLDARAAELSGNST
;
A
#
# COMPACT_ATOMS: atom_id res chain seq x y z
N MET A 1 -3.06 9.33 30.41
CA MET A 1 -3.13 8.66 29.09
C MET A 1 -2.09 7.54 29.07
N SER A 2 -2.53 6.29 28.89
CA SER A 2 -1.62 5.13 28.91
C SER A 2 -0.94 4.96 27.55
N MET A 3 0.39 4.82 27.54
CA MET A 3 1.18 4.49 26.34
C MET A 3 0.68 3.22 25.62
N SER A 4 0.01 2.30 26.33
CA SER A 4 -0.50 1.05 25.75
C SER A 4 -1.62 1.26 24.72
N ALA A 5 -2.53 2.22 24.96
CA ALA A 5 -3.63 2.50 24.05
C ALA A 5 -3.14 3.20 22.78
N TRP A 6 -2.14 4.06 22.91
CA TRP A 6 -1.48 4.72 21.78
C TRP A 6 -0.79 3.69 20.87
N ARG A 7 -0.02 2.76 21.45
CA ARG A 7 0.63 1.68 20.68
C ARG A 7 -0.35 0.73 20.00
N ALA A 8 -1.49 0.43 20.61
CA ALA A 8 -2.51 -0.39 19.96
C ALA A 8 -3.08 0.29 18.70
N ASN A 9 -3.27 1.61 18.73
CA ASN A 9 -3.77 2.37 17.59
C ASN A 9 -2.75 2.44 16.43
N ASP A 10 -1.45 2.50 16.75
CA ASP A 10 -0.39 2.52 15.73
C ASP A 10 -0.25 1.17 15.04
N VAL A 11 -0.34 0.06 15.78
CA VAL A 11 -0.39 -1.29 15.21
C VAL A 11 -1.55 -1.45 14.25
N VAL A 12 -2.75 -1.01 14.64
CA VAL A 12 -3.95 -1.08 13.77
C VAL A 12 -3.76 -0.32 12.46
N ALA A 13 -3.11 0.84 12.51
CA ALA A 13 -2.86 1.60 11.28
C ALA A 13 -1.75 1.03 10.42
N TYR A 14 -0.70 0.49 11.03
CA TYR A 14 0.32 -0.23 10.29
C TYR A 14 -0.28 -1.46 9.57
N ASP A 15 -1.14 -2.22 10.25
CA ASP A 15 -1.86 -3.35 9.64
C ASP A 15 -2.79 -2.89 8.51
N ALA A 16 -3.55 -1.80 8.70
CA ALA A 16 -4.38 -1.23 7.66
C ALA A 16 -3.56 -0.77 6.43
N MET A 17 -2.39 -0.19 6.66
CA MET A 17 -1.45 0.17 5.59
C MET A 17 -0.87 -1.06 4.88
N ARG A 18 -0.64 -2.17 5.58
CA ARG A 18 -0.23 -3.43 4.94
C ARG A 18 -1.32 -4.04 4.07
N GLU A 19 -2.56 -4.01 4.53
CA GLU A 19 -3.71 -4.47 3.74
C GLU A 19 -3.95 -3.61 2.49
N ALA A 20 -3.72 -2.30 2.61
CA ALA A 20 -3.67 -1.37 1.47
C ALA A 20 -2.68 -1.84 0.40
N ALA A 21 -1.44 -2.09 0.83
CA ALA A 21 -0.35 -2.47 -0.06
C ALA A 21 -0.63 -3.79 -0.76
N ASN A 22 -1.16 -4.77 -0.04
CA ASN A 22 -1.58 -6.05 -0.61
C ASN A 22 -2.66 -5.86 -1.67
N SER A 23 -3.64 -5.00 -1.40
CA SER A 23 -4.72 -4.70 -2.34
C SER A 23 -4.20 -4.02 -3.62
N VAL A 24 -3.32 -3.03 -3.49
CA VAL A 24 -2.69 -2.35 -4.65
C VAL A 24 -1.86 -3.34 -5.47
N VAL A 25 -1.03 -4.17 -4.82
CA VAL A 25 -0.24 -5.20 -5.52
C VAL A 25 -1.14 -6.16 -6.29
N ALA A 26 -2.24 -6.61 -5.69
CA ALA A 26 -3.19 -7.48 -6.37
C ALA A 26 -3.83 -6.79 -7.59
N LEU A 27 -4.20 -5.50 -7.47
CA LEU A 27 -4.74 -4.71 -8.57
C LEU A 27 -3.72 -4.52 -9.71
N VAL A 28 -2.48 -4.16 -9.39
CA VAL A 28 -1.40 -4.00 -10.38
C VAL A 28 -1.19 -5.28 -11.17
N LEU A 29 -1.08 -6.42 -10.49
CA LEU A 29 -0.89 -7.72 -11.12
C LEU A 29 -2.09 -8.13 -11.96
N ARG A 30 -3.31 -7.86 -11.48
CA ARG A 30 -4.54 -8.08 -12.24
C ARG A 30 -4.58 -7.25 -13.53
N ARG A 31 -4.23 -5.96 -13.45
CA ARG A 31 -4.19 -5.08 -14.63
C ARG A 31 -3.15 -5.52 -15.64
N ALA A 32 -2.02 -6.05 -15.19
CA ALA A 32 -1.05 -6.69 -16.06
C ALA A 32 -1.58 -7.97 -16.72
N ALA A 33 -2.33 -8.79 -15.98
CA ALA A 33 -3.00 -9.97 -16.56
C ALA A 33 -4.09 -9.60 -17.59
N GLU A 34 -4.76 -8.46 -17.40
CA GLU A 34 -5.74 -7.89 -18.34
C GLU A 34 -5.09 -7.17 -19.53
N GLY A 35 -3.75 -7.05 -19.56
CA GLY A 35 -3.01 -6.37 -20.63
C GLY A 35 -3.03 -4.84 -20.56
N ALA A 36 -3.56 -4.26 -19.47
CA ALA A 36 -3.62 -2.82 -19.25
C ALA A 36 -2.28 -2.23 -18.76
N ILE A 37 -1.37 -3.08 -18.27
CA ILE A 37 -0.02 -2.71 -17.82
C ILE A 37 0.96 -3.79 -18.30
N GLU A 38 2.18 -3.39 -18.65
CA GLU A 38 3.25 -4.35 -18.96
C GLU A 38 3.62 -5.21 -17.74
N GLN A 39 3.79 -6.52 -17.95
CA GLN A 39 4.08 -7.47 -16.86
C GLN A 39 5.35 -7.11 -16.07
N SER A 40 6.40 -6.65 -16.76
CA SER A 40 7.66 -6.21 -16.13
C SER A 40 7.48 -4.94 -15.30
N ALA A 41 6.66 -4.00 -15.76
CA ALA A 41 6.32 -2.78 -15.03
C ALA A 41 5.49 -3.12 -13.78
N ALA A 42 4.49 -3.98 -13.91
CA ALA A 42 3.68 -4.46 -12.79
C ALA A 42 4.53 -5.18 -11.73
N GLY A 43 5.47 -6.04 -12.14
CA GLY A 43 6.40 -6.68 -11.22
C GLY A 43 7.33 -5.70 -10.51
N THR A 44 7.83 -4.68 -11.22
CA THR A 44 8.69 -3.64 -10.64
C THR A 44 7.94 -2.80 -9.60
N GLU A 45 6.71 -2.40 -9.93
CA GLU A 45 5.85 -1.64 -9.03
C GLU A 45 5.50 -2.44 -7.77
N ALA A 46 5.07 -3.69 -7.93
CA ALA A 46 4.77 -4.57 -6.80
C ALA A 46 5.99 -4.80 -5.88
N ALA A 47 7.19 -4.92 -6.46
CA ALA A 47 8.42 -5.03 -5.69
C ALA A 47 8.75 -3.73 -4.95
N SER A 48 8.46 -2.56 -5.54
CA SER A 48 8.66 -1.27 -4.88
C SER A 48 7.73 -1.12 -3.69
N ILE A 49 6.42 -1.34 -3.88
CA ILE A 49 5.43 -1.25 -2.81
C ILE A 49 5.82 -2.14 -1.62
N ARG A 50 6.27 -3.37 -1.88
CA ARG A 50 6.74 -4.27 -0.81
C ARG A 50 7.93 -3.69 -0.07
N ARG A 51 8.94 -3.13 -0.78
CA ARG A 51 10.09 -2.50 -0.13
C ARG A 51 9.68 -1.31 0.73
N ASP A 52 8.79 -0.47 0.23
CA ASP A 52 8.33 0.73 0.94
C ASP A 52 7.62 0.35 2.26
N VAL A 53 6.77 -0.67 2.23
CA VAL A 53 6.13 -1.24 3.43
C VAL A 53 7.15 -1.82 4.43
N PHE A 54 8.22 -2.46 3.94
CA PHE A 54 9.28 -2.99 4.80
C PHE A 54 10.16 -1.90 5.42
N GLN A 55 10.30 -0.75 4.76
CA GLN A 55 11.15 0.35 5.21
C GLN A 55 10.45 1.32 6.17
N VAL A 56 9.11 1.37 6.15
CA VAL A 56 8.37 2.26 7.04
C VAL A 56 8.45 1.77 8.48
N ASP A 57 8.78 2.68 9.40
CA ASP A 57 8.68 2.39 10.84
C ASP A 57 7.20 2.39 11.24
N GLY A 58 6.70 1.24 11.70
CA GLY A 58 5.31 1.08 12.13
C GLY A 58 4.93 1.91 13.36
N TYR A 59 5.90 2.48 14.08
CA TYR A 59 5.65 3.42 15.18
C TYR A 59 5.68 4.89 14.73
N ASP A 60 6.17 5.19 13.52
CA ASP A 60 6.06 6.52 12.94
C ASP A 60 4.70 6.66 12.26
N ARG A 61 3.74 7.18 13.03
CA ARG A 61 2.37 7.33 12.57
C ARG A 61 2.25 8.19 11.30
N ALA A 62 3.07 9.24 11.19
CA ALA A 62 3.02 10.12 10.03
C ALA A 62 3.55 9.42 8.78
N ALA A 63 4.60 8.60 8.91
CA ALA A 63 5.12 7.81 7.80
C ALA A 63 4.13 6.71 7.36
N VAL A 64 3.47 6.06 8.31
CA VAL A 64 2.41 5.05 8.03
C VAL A 64 1.24 5.68 7.29
N ASP A 65 0.72 6.82 7.77
CA ASP A 65 -0.41 7.50 7.13
C ASP A 65 -0.02 8.04 5.74
N ALA A 66 1.18 8.60 5.57
CA ALA A 66 1.65 9.07 4.27
C ALA A 66 1.78 7.94 3.23
N LEU A 67 2.33 6.79 3.63
CA LEU A 67 2.38 5.63 2.74
C LEU A 67 0.98 5.09 2.43
N ARG A 68 0.08 5.08 3.41
CA ARG A 68 -1.33 4.70 3.20
C ARG A 68 -2.01 5.61 2.17
N ASP A 69 -1.84 6.92 2.26
CA ASP A 69 -2.42 7.89 1.31
C ASP A 69 -1.89 7.66 -0.11
N CYS A 70 -0.58 7.41 -0.27
CA CYS A 70 0.00 7.05 -1.57
C CYS A 70 -0.61 5.78 -2.15
N LEU A 71 -0.81 4.75 -1.31
CA LEU A 71 -1.42 3.48 -1.73
C LEU A 71 -2.89 3.67 -2.12
N ASP A 72 -3.65 4.48 -1.39
CA ASP A 72 -5.05 4.78 -1.71
C ASP A 72 -5.18 5.57 -3.01
N ALA A 73 -4.32 6.57 -3.23
CA ALA A 73 -4.26 7.29 -4.51
C ALA A 73 -3.97 6.32 -5.68
N ARG A 74 -3.01 5.43 -5.50
CA ARG A 74 -2.65 4.45 -6.53
C ARG A 74 -3.78 3.44 -6.78
N ALA A 75 -4.46 2.98 -5.73
CA ALA A 75 -5.63 2.11 -5.87
C ALA A 75 -6.76 2.80 -6.66
N ALA A 76 -6.98 4.09 -6.43
CA ALA A 76 -7.97 4.88 -7.16
C ALA A 76 -7.60 5.02 -8.64
N GLU A 77 -6.34 5.32 -8.98
CA GLU A 77 -5.85 5.35 -10.36
C GLU A 77 -6.04 4.01 -11.07
N LEU A 78 -5.61 2.93 -10.41
CA LEU A 78 -5.73 1.58 -10.94
C LEU A 78 -7.19 1.18 -11.11
N SER A 79 -8.11 1.66 -10.28
CA SER A 79 -9.54 1.35 -10.41
C SER A 79 -10.23 2.25 -11.46
N GLY A 80 -9.78 3.50 -11.61
CA GLY A 80 -10.33 4.50 -12.51
C GLY A 80 -9.89 4.36 -13.98
N ASN A 81 -8.76 3.71 -14.25
CA ASN A 81 -8.25 3.45 -15.62
C ASN A 81 -8.99 2.32 -16.35
N SER A 82 -10.30 2.19 -16.14
CA SER A 82 -11.17 1.30 -16.91
C SER A 82 -11.84 2.10 -18.03
N THR A 83 -11.05 2.59 -18.99
CA THR A 83 -11.58 3.11 -20.27
C THR A 83 -10.67 2.72 -21.42
#